data_AF-A0A1E3G5I8-F1
#
_entry.id   AF-A0A1E3G5I8-F1
#
_cell.length_a   1.000
_cell.length_b   1.000
_cell.length_c   1.000
_cell.angle_alpha   90.00
_cell.angle_beta   90.00
_cell.angle_gamma   90.00
#
_symmetry.space_group_name_H-M   'P 1'
#
loop_
_entity.id
_entity.type
_entity.pdbx_description
1 polymer ?
#
loop_
_entity_poly.entity_id
_entity_poly.type
_entity_poly.pdbx_seq_one_letter_code
_entity_poly.pdbx_strand_id
1 'polypeptide(L)'
;MLILAGSPLIFHEYDAEMFITTDVREYNFNAPYTLYYDGGKVLVYHYNLLKTFVDTVADLKIDDIIMRILVGKEIGVAENYVRLVPDVFLCFEKTSYPSKFFYRKAQMWVGSQISGRDVFGTIVYNGVANRMLFSTKADNGIVFEGTSHAIFELTRSDKRQRV
;
A
#
# COMPACT_ATOMS: atom_id res chain seq x y z
N MET A 1 -6.52 7.56 -10.05
CA MET A 1 -5.82 6.27 -10.28
C MET A 1 -6.51 5.20 -9.44
N LEU A 2 -7.06 4.16 -10.05
CA LEU A 2 -7.76 3.08 -9.34
C LEU A 2 -6.76 2.03 -8.87
N ILE A 3 -6.70 1.73 -7.57
CA ILE A 3 -5.88 0.65 -7.02
C ILE A 3 -6.75 -0.56 -6.74
N LEU A 4 -6.33 -1.72 -7.26
CA LEU A 4 -6.89 -3.03 -6.99
C LEU A 4 -5.90 -3.85 -6.17
N ALA A 5 -6.30 -4.27 -4.98
CA ALA A 5 -5.51 -5.17 -4.13
C ALA A 5 -6.24 -6.50 -3.94
N GLY A 6 -5.54 -7.62 -4.17
CA GLY A 6 -6.11 -8.97 -4.15
C GLY A 6 -5.12 -10.03 -3.67
N SER A 7 -5.62 -11.26 -3.49
CA SER A 7 -4.78 -12.44 -3.28
C SER A 7 -4.53 -13.08 -4.65
N PRO A 8 -3.31 -13.57 -4.93
CA PRO A 8 -3.01 -14.13 -6.23
C PRO A 8 -3.77 -15.43 -6.44
N LEU A 9 -4.69 -15.43 -7.40
CA LEU A 9 -5.34 -16.64 -7.91
C LEU A 9 -4.64 -17.17 -9.18
N ILE A 10 -3.75 -16.38 -9.81
CA ILE A 10 -3.29 -16.61 -11.18
C ILE A 10 -1.84 -16.11 -11.39
N PHE A 11 -0.82 -16.59 -10.66
CA PHE A 11 0.58 -16.49 -11.11
C PHE A 11 1.44 -17.53 -10.40
N HIS A 12 1.65 -18.70 -11.02
CA HIS A 12 2.61 -19.71 -10.54
C HIS A 12 4.09 -19.29 -10.75
N GLU A 13 4.34 -18.14 -11.40
CA GLU A 13 5.70 -17.65 -11.66
C GLU A 13 6.33 -16.93 -10.45
N TYR A 14 5.53 -16.53 -9.45
CA TYR A 14 6.01 -15.84 -8.26
C TYR A 14 5.24 -16.32 -7.03
N ASP A 15 5.95 -16.76 -5.98
CA ASP A 15 5.39 -17.09 -4.64
C ASP A 15 4.96 -15.80 -3.91
N ALA A 16 4.05 -15.05 -4.52
CA ALA A 16 3.48 -13.85 -3.94
C ALA A 16 2.37 -14.24 -2.96
N GLU A 17 2.38 -13.61 -1.80
CA GLU A 17 1.26 -13.66 -0.85
C GLU A 17 0.13 -12.74 -1.33
N MET A 18 0.48 -11.61 -1.98
CA MET A 18 -0.46 -10.53 -2.32
C MET A 18 0.01 -9.73 -3.53
N PHE A 19 -0.94 -9.09 -4.23
CA PHE A 19 -0.62 -8.10 -5.26
C PHE A 19 -1.45 -6.81 -5.15
N ILE A 20 -0.88 -5.70 -5.63
CA ILE A 20 -1.55 -4.40 -5.84
C ILE A 20 -1.29 -3.95 -7.28
N THR A 21 -2.33 -3.59 -8.03
CA THR A 21 -2.21 -3.08 -9.41
C THR A 21 -3.10 -1.85 -9.65
N THR A 22 -2.89 -1.16 -10.78
CA THR A 22 -3.70 -0.01 -11.21
C THR A 22 -4.56 -0.26 -12.43
N ASP A 23 -5.52 0.64 -12.67
CA ASP A 23 -6.60 0.51 -13.65
C ASP A 23 -6.18 -0.20 -14.95
N VAL A 24 -7.04 -1.16 -15.31
CA VAL A 24 -6.94 -2.14 -16.39
C VAL A 24 -7.94 -1.78 -17.51
N ARG A 25 -8.69 -0.68 -17.39
CA ARG A 25 -9.73 -0.32 -18.36
C ARG A 25 -9.11 0.26 -19.64
N GLU A 26 -9.46 -0.43 -20.74
CA GLU A 26 -9.19 -0.13 -22.16
C GLU A 26 -7.84 -0.51 -22.76
N TYR A 27 -6.87 -1.02 -22.00
CA TYR A 27 -5.58 -1.43 -22.56
C TYR A 27 -5.42 -2.95 -22.57
N ASN A 28 -5.35 -3.53 -23.78
CA ASN A 28 -5.22 -4.97 -23.99
C ASN A 28 -4.02 -5.63 -23.29
N PHE A 29 -3.02 -4.92 -22.77
CA PHE A 29 -1.90 -5.51 -21.99
C PHE A 29 -1.08 -4.47 -21.19
N ASN A 30 -1.64 -3.32 -20.81
CA ASN A 30 -0.87 -2.22 -20.21
C ASN A 30 -1.30 -1.94 -18.76
N ALA A 31 -1.00 -2.87 -17.84
CA ALA A 31 -1.05 -2.60 -16.41
C ALA A 31 0.16 -1.70 -16.06
N PRO A 32 -0.04 -0.43 -15.63
CA PRO A 32 1.06 0.50 -15.42
C PRO A 32 2.08 -0.03 -14.41
N TYR A 33 1.61 -0.73 -13.37
CA TYR A 33 2.47 -1.39 -12.38
C TYR A 33 1.74 -2.50 -11.62
N THR A 34 2.52 -3.47 -11.13
CA THR A 34 2.07 -4.48 -10.17
C THR A 34 3.08 -4.61 -9.03
N LEU A 35 2.62 -4.45 -7.80
CA LEU A 35 3.39 -4.72 -6.59
C LEU A 35 3.07 -6.14 -6.12
N TYR A 36 4.07 -6.97 -5.88
CA TYR A 36 3.92 -8.30 -5.29
C TYR A 36 4.59 -8.32 -3.92
N TYR A 37 3.90 -8.80 -2.89
CA TYR A 37 4.49 -9.00 -1.57
C TYR A 37 4.69 -10.49 -1.30
N ASP A 38 5.90 -10.91 -0.97
CA ASP A 38 6.26 -12.33 -0.71
C ASP A 38 6.23 -12.70 0.80
N GLY A 39 5.86 -11.75 1.66
CA GLY A 39 5.91 -11.92 3.12
C GLY A 39 7.15 -11.31 3.78
N GLY A 40 8.10 -10.79 3.02
CA GLY A 40 9.27 -10.06 3.54
C GLY A 40 9.68 -8.85 2.70
N LYS A 41 9.43 -8.90 1.38
CA LYS A 41 9.80 -7.87 0.41
C LYS A 41 8.65 -7.58 -0.53
N VAL A 42 8.63 -6.35 -1.04
CA VAL A 42 7.74 -5.93 -2.13
C VAL A 42 8.54 -5.92 -3.42
N LEU A 43 8.15 -6.74 -4.39
CA LEU A 43 8.61 -6.69 -5.76
C LEU A 43 7.74 -5.71 -6.53
N VAL A 44 8.37 -4.69 -7.11
CA VAL A 44 7.71 -3.70 -7.96
C VAL A 44 7.97 -4.09 -9.42
N TYR A 45 6.90 -4.33 -10.17
CA TYR A 45 6.95 -4.59 -11.60
C TYR A 45 6.32 -3.42 -12.37
N HIS A 46 7.06 -2.87 -13.32
CA HIS A 46 6.59 -1.87 -14.29
C HIS A 46 6.87 -2.40 -15.70
N TYR A 47 5.87 -2.34 -16.60
CA TYR A 47 5.95 -2.99 -17.92
C TYR A 47 7.14 -2.50 -18.76
N ASN A 48 7.56 -1.25 -18.54
CA ASN A 48 8.50 -0.59 -19.42
C ASN A 48 9.98 -0.70 -19.01
N LEU A 49 10.33 -0.96 -17.75
CA LEU A 49 11.74 -1.09 -17.29
C LEU A 49 11.79 -1.31 -15.76
N LEU A 50 12.64 -2.25 -15.34
CA LEU A 50 13.12 -2.53 -13.98
C LEU A 50 12.19 -3.28 -13.00
N LYS A 51 12.72 -4.40 -12.49
CA LYS A 51 12.28 -5.07 -11.26
C LYS A 51 13.03 -4.44 -10.09
N THR A 52 12.31 -3.88 -9.13
CA THR A 52 12.91 -3.36 -7.89
C THR A 52 12.37 -4.13 -6.70
N PHE A 53 13.25 -4.56 -5.79
CA PHE A 53 12.88 -5.15 -4.51
C PHE A 53 12.95 -4.08 -3.43
N VAL A 54 11.91 -4.00 -2.62
CA VAL A 54 11.83 -3.10 -1.46
C VAL A 54 11.62 -3.96 -0.21
N ASP A 55 12.60 -3.99 0.69
CA ASP A 55 12.53 -4.74 1.95
C ASP A 55 12.43 -3.83 3.19
N THR A 56 12.47 -2.51 2.98
CA THR A 56 12.45 -1.49 4.03
C THR A 56 11.52 -0.32 3.66
N VAL A 57 12.06 0.78 3.13
CA VAL A 57 11.32 1.96 2.69
C VAL A 57 11.71 2.29 1.26
N ALA A 58 10.73 2.62 0.43
CA ALA A 58 11.01 3.20 -0.89
C ALA A 58 9.91 4.18 -1.30
N ASP A 59 10.31 5.24 -2.01
CA ASP A 59 9.38 6.13 -2.70
C ASP A 59 9.32 5.74 -4.16
N LEU A 60 8.12 5.40 -4.62
CA LEU A 60 7.81 5.14 -6.02
C LEU A 60 7.08 6.35 -6.59
N LYS A 61 7.66 6.95 -7.62
CA LYS A 61 6.99 7.98 -8.40
C LYS A 61 6.36 7.34 -9.63
N ILE A 62 5.05 7.48 -9.78
CA ILE A 62 4.29 7.00 -10.93
C ILE A 62 3.54 8.19 -11.50
N ASP A 63 3.95 8.61 -12.69
CA ASP A 63 3.57 9.88 -13.29
C ASP A 63 3.79 11.04 -12.31
N ASP A 64 2.71 11.63 -11.82
CA ASP A 64 2.67 12.76 -10.90
C ASP A 64 2.40 12.36 -9.44
N ILE A 65 2.22 11.06 -9.16
CA ILE A 65 1.87 10.52 -7.84
C ILE A 65 3.12 9.91 -7.19
N ILE A 66 3.36 10.25 -5.93
CA ILE A 66 4.41 9.65 -5.10
C ILE A 66 3.74 8.69 -4.11
N MET A 67 4.13 7.43 -4.15
CA MET A 67 3.72 6.39 -3.21
C MET A 67 4.90 5.99 -2.35
N ARG A 68 4.74 6.01 -1.02
CA ARG A 68 5.76 5.47 -0.11
C ARG A 68 5.40 4.05 0.30
N ILE A 69 6.28 3.11 0.01
CA ILE A 69 6.19 1.73 0.48
C ILE A 69 6.90 1.62 1.83
N LEU A 70 6.21 1.08 2.84
CA LEU A 70 6.76 0.77 4.16
C LEU A 70 6.60 -0.72 4.45
N VAL A 71 7.71 -1.40 4.72
CA VAL A 71 7.70 -2.85 4.99
C VAL A 71 8.12 -3.14 6.43
N GLY A 72 7.33 -3.98 7.11
CA GLY A 72 7.65 -4.51 8.42
C GLY A 72 7.87 -3.44 9.49
N LYS A 73 9.11 -3.33 9.99
CA LYS A 73 9.44 -2.38 11.08
C LYS A 73 9.24 -0.92 10.70
N GLU A 74 9.35 -0.59 9.42
CA GLU A 74 9.27 0.78 8.90
C GLU A 74 7.87 1.38 9.06
N ILE A 75 6.84 0.54 9.21
CA ILE A 75 5.48 0.94 9.56
C ILE A 75 5.44 1.62 10.93
N GLY A 76 6.35 1.28 11.84
CA GLY A 76 6.41 1.83 13.20
C GLY A 76 7.30 3.04 13.38
N VAL A 77 7.96 3.51 12.32
CA VAL A 77 8.87 4.68 12.37
C VAL A 77 8.05 5.93 12.05
N ALA A 78 7.82 6.80 13.03
CA ALA A 78 6.94 7.96 12.87
C ALA A 78 7.48 8.95 11.81
N GLU A 79 8.81 9.08 11.71
CA GLU A 79 9.53 9.92 10.77
C GLU A 79 9.16 9.62 9.31
N ASN A 80 8.86 8.35 9.01
CA ASN A 80 8.46 7.91 7.68
C ASN A 80 7.13 8.53 7.25
N TYR A 81 6.28 8.97 8.18
CA TYR A 81 4.96 9.57 7.88
C TYR A 81 4.98 11.09 7.81
N VAL A 82 5.98 11.74 8.41
CA VAL A 82 6.02 13.22 8.53
C VAL A 82 7.04 13.85 7.60
N ARG A 83 8.12 13.15 7.24
CA ARG A 83 9.17 13.68 6.36
C ARG A 83 8.82 13.41 4.90
N LEU A 84 8.86 14.45 4.05
CA LEU A 84 8.61 14.33 2.60
C LEU A 84 7.34 13.51 2.32
N VAL A 85 6.22 14.00 2.85
CA VAL A 85 4.95 13.27 2.86
C VAL A 85 4.50 12.93 1.42
N PRO A 86 4.34 11.64 1.07
CA PRO A 86 3.88 11.18 -0.24
C PRO A 86 2.40 11.53 -0.48
N ASP A 87 1.87 11.18 -1.64
CA ASP A 87 0.44 11.25 -1.91
C ASP A 87 -0.32 10.12 -1.19
N VAL A 88 0.29 8.94 -1.07
CA VAL A 88 -0.26 7.76 -0.39
C VAL A 88 0.84 6.89 0.23
N PHE A 89 0.52 6.22 1.32
CA PHE A 89 1.37 5.19 1.92
C PHE A 89 0.84 3.78 1.61
N LEU A 90 1.74 2.87 1.28
CA LEU A 90 1.49 1.44 1.09
C LEU A 90 2.28 0.66 2.13
N CYS A 91 1.60 0.03 3.08
CA CYS A 91 2.25 -0.66 4.20
C CYS A 91 2.07 -2.17 4.11
N PHE A 92 3.15 -2.94 4.29
CA PHE A 92 3.14 -4.40 4.18
C PHE A 92 3.78 -5.09 5.39
N GLU A 93 3.11 -6.09 5.95
CA GLU A 93 3.62 -6.90 7.06
C GLU A 93 3.13 -8.35 6.95
N LYS A 94 3.94 -9.29 7.45
CA LYS A 94 3.52 -10.68 7.68
C LYS A 94 3.79 -11.04 9.13
N THR A 95 2.79 -11.59 9.80
CA THR A 95 2.93 -11.99 11.19
C THR A 95 1.98 -13.11 11.58
N SER A 96 2.38 -13.92 12.54
CA SER A 96 1.51 -14.85 13.26
C SER A 96 1.16 -14.37 14.67
N TYR A 97 1.72 -13.22 15.10
CA TYR A 97 1.54 -12.69 16.44
C TYR A 97 0.35 -11.72 16.49
N PRO A 98 -0.71 -11.98 17.28
CA PRO A 98 -1.87 -11.10 17.40
C PRO A 98 -1.48 -9.69 17.85
N SER A 99 -0.55 -9.58 18.81
CA SER A 99 -0.07 -8.29 19.32
C SER A 99 0.58 -7.45 18.23
N LYS A 100 1.43 -8.06 17.40
CA LYS A 100 2.08 -7.38 16.26
C LYS A 100 1.05 -6.98 15.20
N PHE A 101 0.05 -7.82 14.94
CA PHE A 101 -1.06 -7.50 14.04
C PHE A 101 -1.77 -6.21 14.49
N PHE A 102 -2.34 -6.18 15.70
CA PHE A 102 -3.05 -5.00 16.20
C PHE A 102 -2.16 -3.77 16.33
N TYR A 103 -0.91 -3.95 16.75
CA TYR A 103 0.04 -2.85 16.87
C TYR A 103 0.32 -2.18 15.52
N ARG A 104 0.51 -2.96 14.46
CA ARG A 104 0.71 -2.44 13.10
C ARG A 104 -0.52 -1.71 12.57
N LYS A 105 -1.73 -2.24 12.83
CA LYS A 105 -2.97 -1.52 12.51
C LYS A 105 -3.01 -0.14 13.17
N ALA A 106 -2.70 -0.07 14.46
CA ALA A 106 -2.68 1.20 15.20
C ALA A 106 -1.63 2.17 14.65
N GLN A 107 -0.44 1.68 14.30
CA GLN A 107 0.61 2.51 13.70
C GLN A 107 0.23 3.07 12.33
N MET A 108 -0.43 2.28 11.48
CA MET A 108 -0.94 2.74 10.19
C MET A 108 -2.02 3.80 10.37
N TRP A 109 -2.94 3.60 11.32
CA TRP A 109 -3.98 4.58 11.65
C TRP A 109 -3.39 5.90 12.14
N VAL A 110 -2.50 5.85 13.14
CA VAL A 110 -1.78 7.03 13.64
C VAL A 110 -0.97 7.68 12.52
N GLY A 111 -0.29 6.88 11.68
CA GLY A 111 0.44 7.33 10.51
C GLY A 111 -0.42 8.16 9.56
N SER A 112 -1.67 7.74 9.32
CA SER A 112 -2.63 8.51 8.52
C SER A 112 -2.98 9.83 9.20
N GLN A 113 -3.24 9.82 10.51
CA GLN A 113 -3.59 11.03 11.27
C GLN A 113 -2.46 12.06 11.27
N ILE A 114 -1.22 11.65 11.52
CA ILE A 114 -0.07 12.58 11.61
C ILE A 114 0.40 13.07 10.25
N SER A 115 0.24 12.27 9.18
CA SER A 115 0.62 12.66 7.82
C SER A 115 -0.45 13.47 7.09
N GLY A 116 -1.72 13.34 7.51
CA GLY A 116 -2.86 13.89 6.77
C GLY A 116 -3.09 13.20 5.42
N ARG A 117 -2.56 11.97 5.23
CA ARG A 117 -2.65 11.19 4.00
C ARG A 117 -3.34 9.86 4.22
N ASP A 118 -3.74 9.26 3.10
CA ASP A 118 -4.30 7.92 3.10
C ASP A 118 -3.18 6.89 3.31
N VAL A 119 -3.43 5.94 4.21
CA VAL A 119 -2.53 4.81 4.49
C VAL A 119 -3.26 3.53 4.15
N PHE A 120 -2.83 2.90 3.07
CA PHE A 120 -3.31 1.58 2.69
C PHE A 120 -2.37 0.51 3.26
N GLY A 121 -2.89 -0.28 4.18
CA GLY A 121 -2.16 -1.34 4.84
C GLY A 121 -2.61 -2.71 4.37
N THR A 122 -1.65 -3.62 4.20
CA THR A 122 -1.95 -5.04 4.09
C THR A 122 -1.08 -5.87 5.04
N ILE A 123 -1.73 -6.63 5.91
CA ILE A 123 -1.07 -7.50 6.88
C ILE A 123 -1.49 -8.95 6.62
N VAL A 124 -0.53 -9.80 6.27
CA VAL A 124 -0.73 -11.26 6.22
C VAL A 124 -0.69 -11.78 7.65
N TYR A 125 -1.84 -12.07 8.22
CA TYR A 125 -1.99 -12.61 9.56
C TYR A 125 -2.43 -14.08 9.51
N ASN A 126 -1.59 -14.99 10.01
CA ASN A 126 -1.84 -16.44 9.96
C ASN A 126 -2.24 -16.95 8.55
N GLY A 127 -1.56 -16.45 7.51
CA GLY A 127 -1.83 -16.81 6.11
C GLY A 127 -3.04 -16.13 5.49
N VAL A 128 -3.72 -15.24 6.22
CA VAL A 128 -4.86 -14.47 5.70
C VAL A 128 -4.44 -13.02 5.49
N ALA A 129 -4.61 -12.52 4.26
CA ALA A 129 -4.38 -11.13 3.91
C ALA A 129 -5.50 -10.24 4.49
N ASN A 130 -5.15 -9.35 5.41
CA ASN A 130 -6.03 -8.34 5.98
C ASN A 130 -5.69 -7.00 5.37
N ARG A 131 -6.64 -6.39 4.66
CA ARG A 131 -6.50 -5.12 3.96
C ARG A 131 -7.21 -4.02 4.72
N MET A 132 -6.58 -2.87 4.74
CA MET A 132 -6.96 -1.73 5.57
C MET A 132 -6.77 -0.44 4.80
N LEU A 133 -7.73 0.47 4.87
CA LEU A 133 -7.56 1.83 4.38
C LEU A 133 -7.91 2.80 5.51
N PHE A 134 -6.92 3.60 5.91
CA PHE A 134 -7.08 4.67 6.87
C PHE A 134 -6.99 6.02 6.16
N SER A 135 -7.84 6.95 6.57
CA SER A 135 -7.87 8.31 6.03
C SER A 135 -8.36 9.30 7.08
N THR A 136 -7.76 10.48 7.12
CA THR A 136 -8.24 11.60 7.95
C THR A 136 -9.57 12.17 7.49
N LYS A 137 -10.05 11.78 6.30
CA LYS A 137 -11.32 12.24 5.72
C LYS A 137 -12.53 11.42 6.20
N ALA A 138 -12.31 10.29 6.88
CA ALA A 138 -13.37 9.46 7.42
C ALA A 138 -13.62 9.78 8.90
N ASP A 139 -14.88 9.74 9.33
CA ASP A 139 -15.29 10.12 10.70
C ASP A 139 -14.52 9.38 11.81
N ASN A 140 -14.25 8.08 11.61
CA ASN A 140 -13.50 7.25 12.55
C ASN A 140 -12.06 6.98 12.11
N GLY A 141 -11.61 7.63 11.03
CA GLY A 141 -10.30 7.40 10.44
C GLY A 141 -10.13 6.07 9.68
N ILE A 142 -11.17 5.23 9.63
CA ILE A 142 -11.19 3.92 8.96
C ILE A 142 -12.15 4.01 7.77
N VAL A 143 -11.64 3.80 6.56
CA VAL A 143 -12.43 3.75 5.32
C VAL A 143 -12.81 2.32 4.98
N PHE A 144 -11.89 1.37 5.19
CA PHE A 144 -12.10 -0.04 4.89
C PHE A 144 -11.26 -0.93 5.82
N GLU A 145 -11.84 -2.06 6.23
CA GLU A 145 -11.14 -3.17 6.83
C GLU A 145 -11.79 -4.49 6.38
N GLY A 146 -11.00 -5.42 5.85
CA GLY A 146 -11.52 -6.72 5.44
C GLY A 146 -10.46 -7.63 4.84
N THR A 147 -10.85 -8.88 4.57
CA THR A 147 -9.99 -9.91 3.97
C THR A 147 -10.24 -10.10 2.47
N SER A 148 -11.30 -9.48 1.95
CA SER A 148 -11.64 -9.45 0.52
C SER A 148 -10.68 -8.56 -0.27
N HIS A 149 -10.94 -8.43 -1.58
CA HIS A 149 -10.30 -7.41 -2.40
C HIS A 149 -10.72 -6.00 -1.95
N ALA A 150 -9.86 -5.03 -2.19
CA ALA A 150 -10.13 -3.61 -1.97
C ALA A 150 -9.92 -2.84 -3.28
N ILE A 151 -10.87 -1.95 -3.59
CA ILE A 151 -10.81 -1.04 -4.73
C ILE A 151 -10.92 0.37 -4.18
N PHE A 152 -9.93 1.22 -4.49
CA PHE A 152 -9.96 2.61 -4.07
C PHE A 152 -9.39 3.53 -5.14
N GLU A 153 -9.95 4.73 -5.22
CA GLU A 153 -9.52 5.75 -6.16
C GLU A 153 -8.59 6.75 -5.47
N LEU A 154 -7.37 6.85 -5.98
CA LEU A 154 -6.47 7.94 -5.65
C LEU A 154 -6.82 9.15 -6.51
N THR A 155 -7.58 10.06 -5.91
CA THR A 155 -7.70 11.45 -6.35
C THR A 155 -6.53 12.26 -5.82
N ARG A 156 -5.91 13.05 -6.70
CA ARG A 156 -4.89 14.04 -6.32
C ARG A 156 -5.46 14.90 -5.20
N SER A 157 -4.74 15.05 -4.09
CA SER A 157 -5.12 16.08 -3.12
C SER A 157 -4.85 17.45 -3.76
N ASP A 158 -5.89 18.27 -3.93
CA ASP A 158 -5.81 19.64 -4.47
C ASP A 158 -5.06 20.62 -3.54
N LYS A 159 -3.78 20.37 -3.26
CA LYS A 159 -2.88 21.30 -2.59
C LYS A 159 -1.65 21.64 -3.41
N ARG A 160 -1.85 21.85 -4.71
CA ARG A 160 -1.06 22.80 -5.52
C ARG A 160 -1.91 23.95 -6.06
N GLN A 161 -3.00 24.30 -5.36
CA GLN A 161 -3.57 25.64 -5.40
C GLN A 161 -3.26 26.32 -4.07
N ARG A 162 -2.14 27.03 -4.02
CA ARG A 162 -1.93 28.26 -3.24
C ARG A 162 -0.45 28.67 -3.37
N VAL A 163 -0.28 29.66 -4.25
CA VAL A 163 0.80 30.67 -4.34
C VAL A 163 2.21 30.15 -4.61
#